data_AF-A0A9E5NUW7-F1
#
_entry.id   AF-A0A9E5NUW7-F1
#
_cell.length_a   1.000
_cell.length_b   1.000
_cell.length_c   1.000
_cell.angle_alpha   90.00
_cell.angle_beta   90.00
_cell.angle_gamma   90.00
#
_symmetry.space_group_name_H-M   'P 1'
#
loop_
_entity.id
_entity.type
_entity.pdbx_description
1 polymer ?
#
loop_
_entity_poly.entity_id
_entity_poly.type
_entity_poly.pdbx_seq_one_letter_code
_entity_poly.pdbx_strand_id
1 'polypeptide(L)'
;MRPGRRLSDTRGVTMLELIVVALLIGVAAAMALPRALHRSPRHELTSAAKQLTRDLEQARTRALSAKRLVRVRFDASENFYTAFMDTTRARSGEIFEQAVEVHEAKIVTHGSLGGLPGVELPGQVVFGAGAASAGPLGEGTSDPVLLVNDYVQFNSRGMVTPLGTDGVIFLTHEGDPSLVAAVTISGAGAFQAWHYRNGGWER
;
A
#
# COMPACT_ATOMS: atom_id res chain seq x y z
N MET A 1 60.39 -16.82 -44.04
CA MET A 1 59.55 -18.05 -44.04
C MET A 1 59.31 -18.42 -42.57
N ARG A 2 58.12 -18.58 -42.00
CA ARG A 2 56.70 -18.56 -42.39
C ARG A 2 55.90 -18.21 -41.10
N PRO A 3 54.78 -17.47 -41.17
CA PRO A 3 53.94 -17.21 -40.00
C PRO A 3 53.05 -18.41 -39.67
N GLY A 4 52.95 -18.75 -38.39
CA GLY A 4 52.05 -19.79 -37.87
C GLY A 4 50.60 -19.32 -37.93
N ARG A 5 49.83 -19.91 -38.85
CA ARG A 5 48.41 -19.61 -39.07
C ARG A 5 47.58 -20.28 -37.97
N ARG A 6 47.05 -19.48 -37.03
CA ARG A 6 45.99 -19.94 -36.11
C ARG A 6 44.73 -20.19 -36.94
N LEU A 7 44.31 -21.45 -37.02
CA LEU A 7 43.02 -21.82 -37.58
C LEU A 7 41.95 -21.46 -36.55
N SER A 8 41.16 -20.44 -36.84
CA SER A 8 39.91 -20.16 -36.14
C SER A 8 38.88 -21.23 -36.56
N ASP A 9 38.65 -22.20 -35.67
CA ASP A 9 37.60 -23.21 -35.81
C ASP A 9 36.24 -22.55 -35.58
N THR A 10 35.71 -21.93 -36.64
CA THR A 10 34.38 -21.30 -36.62
C THR A 10 33.35 -22.37 -36.98
N ARG A 11 32.99 -23.23 -36.02
CA ARG A 11 31.88 -24.17 -36.21
C ARG A 11 30.57 -23.44 -36.05
N GLY A 12 29.72 -23.51 -37.08
CA GLY A 12 28.36 -22.98 -37.05
C GLY A 12 27.43 -23.87 -36.23
N VAL A 13 26.47 -23.25 -35.54
CA VAL A 13 25.41 -23.92 -34.78
C VAL A 13 24.44 -24.59 -35.77
N THR A 14 24.04 -25.83 -35.49
CA THR A 14 23.11 -26.55 -36.38
C THR A 14 21.66 -26.13 -36.13
N MET A 15 20.79 -26.24 -37.14
CA MET A 15 19.34 -25.99 -36.94
C MET A 15 18.73 -26.91 -35.87
N LEU A 16 19.17 -28.17 -35.82
CA LEU A 16 18.72 -29.12 -34.80
C LEU A 16 19.11 -28.66 -33.40
N GLU A 17 20.32 -28.15 -33.24
CA GLU A 17 20.82 -27.62 -31.96
C GLU A 17 20.00 -26.41 -31.50
N LEU A 18 19.61 -25.50 -32.41
CA LEU A 18 18.70 -24.41 -32.06
C LEU A 18 17.31 -24.89 -31.64
N ILE A 19 16.77 -25.92 -32.29
CA ILE A 19 15.47 -26.51 -31.92
C ILE A 19 15.56 -27.16 -30.54
N VAL A 20 16.63 -27.91 -30.26
CA VAL A 20 16.85 -28.54 -28.95
C VAL A 20 17.03 -27.49 -27.86
N VAL A 21 17.82 -26.44 -28.10
CA VAL A 21 18.00 -25.34 -27.14
C VAL A 21 16.67 -24.62 -26.88
N ALA A 22 15.88 -24.32 -27.92
CA ALA A 22 14.56 -23.70 -27.77
C ALA A 22 13.60 -24.59 -26.96
N LEU A 23 13.62 -25.91 -27.20
CA LEU A 23 12.84 -26.88 -26.44
C LEU A 23 13.25 -26.88 -24.95
N LEU A 24 14.55 -26.90 -24.66
CA LEU A 24 15.07 -26.88 -23.30
C LEU A 24 14.71 -25.57 -22.57
N ILE A 25 14.81 -24.42 -23.26
CA ILE A 25 14.38 -23.14 -22.71
C ILE A 25 12.86 -23.14 -22.44
N GLY A 26 12.06 -23.70 -23.36
CA GLY A 26 10.61 -23.80 -23.20
C GLY A 26 10.21 -24.63 -21.99
N VAL A 27 10.85 -25.79 -21.79
CA VAL A 27 10.63 -26.66 -20.62
C VAL A 27 11.07 -25.96 -19.33
N ALA A 28 12.24 -25.33 -19.33
CA ALA A 28 12.74 -24.57 -18.18
C ALA A 28 11.81 -23.40 -17.82
N ALA A 29 11.32 -22.65 -18.81
CA ALA A 29 10.38 -21.55 -18.62
C ALA A 29 9.04 -22.03 -18.08
N ALA A 30 8.50 -23.14 -18.59
CA ALA A 30 7.25 -23.74 -18.12
C ALA A 30 7.31 -24.15 -16.64
N MET A 31 8.47 -24.62 -16.16
CA MET A 31 8.67 -24.95 -14.75
C MET A 31 8.90 -23.72 -13.86
N ALA A 32 9.51 -22.67 -14.38
CA ALA A 32 9.85 -21.46 -13.62
C ALA A 32 8.66 -20.49 -13.44
N LEU A 33 7.79 -20.39 -14.45
CA LEU A 33 6.68 -19.42 -14.49
C LEU A 33 5.71 -19.49 -13.28
N PRO A 34 5.19 -20.65 -12.86
CA PRO A 34 4.17 -20.70 -11.80
C PRO A 34 4.70 -20.23 -10.43
N ARG A 35 6.01 -20.34 -10.18
CA ARG A 35 6.65 -19.84 -8.96
C ARG A 35 6.89 -18.33 -8.98
N ALA A 36 7.21 -17.76 -10.15
CA ALA A 36 7.42 -16.32 -10.29
C ALA A 36 6.13 -15.51 -10.17
N LEU A 37 4.97 -16.12 -10.49
CA LEU A 37 3.66 -15.48 -10.39
C LEU A 37 3.07 -15.48 -8.97
N HIS A 38 3.55 -16.35 -8.08
CA HIS A 38 3.19 -16.30 -6.66
C HIS A 38 3.96 -15.17 -5.97
N ARG A 39 3.36 -13.98 -5.92
CA ARG A 39 3.85 -12.91 -5.05
C ARG A 39 3.76 -13.39 -3.60
N SER A 40 4.80 -13.10 -2.81
CA SER A 40 4.80 -13.46 -1.39
C SER A 40 3.72 -12.65 -0.66
N PRO A 41 2.75 -13.28 0.04
CA PRO A 41 1.74 -12.60 0.85
C PRO A 41 2.33 -11.54 1.80
N ARG A 42 3.49 -11.84 2.39
CA ARG A 42 4.23 -10.91 3.25
C ARG A 42 4.68 -9.65 2.52
N HIS A 43 5.14 -9.79 1.28
CA HIS A 43 5.57 -8.67 0.48
C HIS A 43 4.37 -7.79 0.09
N GLU A 44 3.24 -8.39 -0.25
CA GLU A 44 2.01 -7.65 -0.56
C GLU A 44 1.54 -6.82 0.65
N LEU A 45 1.42 -7.46 1.80
CA LEU A 45 1.03 -6.80 3.05
C LEU A 45 2.00 -5.67 3.43
N THR A 46 3.30 -5.92 3.32
CA THR A 46 4.34 -4.90 3.61
C THR A 46 4.27 -3.73 2.65
N SER A 47 4.03 -4.01 1.36
CA SER A 47 3.88 -2.97 0.34
C SER A 47 2.63 -2.13 0.61
N ALA A 48 1.51 -2.76 0.97
CA ALA A 48 0.26 -2.09 1.28
C ALA A 48 0.39 -1.16 2.51
N ALA A 49 0.98 -1.64 3.61
CA ALA A 49 1.21 -0.81 4.80
C ALA A 49 2.13 0.40 4.52
N LYS A 50 3.19 0.18 3.74
CA LYS A 50 4.09 1.27 3.31
C LYS A 50 3.41 2.24 2.36
N GLN A 51 2.53 1.76 1.48
CA GLN A 51 1.76 2.60 0.58
C GLN A 51 0.80 3.49 1.36
N LEU A 52 0.01 2.91 2.27
CA LEU A 52 -0.87 3.66 3.16
C LEU A 52 -0.11 4.75 3.93
N THR A 53 1.08 4.43 4.46
CA THR A 53 1.92 5.43 5.15
C THR A 53 2.33 6.58 4.22
N ARG A 54 2.71 6.30 2.97
CA ARG A 54 3.06 7.33 1.97
C ARG A 54 1.85 8.19 1.61
N ASP A 55 0.69 7.57 1.45
CA ASP A 55 -0.54 8.25 1.06
C ASP A 55 -1.03 9.17 2.18
N LEU A 56 -0.87 8.76 3.45
CA LEU A 56 -1.07 9.60 4.63
C LEU A 56 -0.11 10.79 4.69
N GLU A 57 1.19 10.58 4.44
CA GLU A 57 2.16 11.68 4.36
C GLU A 57 1.86 12.65 3.20
N GLN A 58 1.38 12.13 2.08
CA GLN A 58 0.93 12.95 0.95
C GLN A 58 -0.30 13.78 1.33
N ALA A 59 -1.30 13.19 1.99
CA ALA A 59 -2.47 13.89 2.51
C ALA A 59 -2.07 15.06 3.44
N ARG A 60 -1.17 14.77 4.37
CA ARG A 60 -0.63 15.75 5.33
C ARG A 60 0.14 16.87 4.63
N THR A 61 1.01 16.53 3.69
CA THR A 61 1.77 17.49 2.88
C THR A 61 0.83 18.35 2.02
N ARG A 62 -0.27 17.76 1.54
CA ARG A 62 -1.31 18.51 0.83
C ARG A 62 -1.99 19.52 1.74
N ALA A 63 -2.37 19.13 2.95
CA ALA A 63 -2.98 20.03 3.93
C ALA A 63 -2.07 21.24 4.25
N LEU A 64 -0.77 20.97 4.42
CA LEU A 64 0.27 21.99 4.64
C LEU A 64 0.40 22.95 3.46
N SER A 65 0.58 22.42 2.24
CA SER A 65 0.82 23.23 1.04
C SER A 65 -0.40 24.04 0.61
N ALA A 66 -1.60 23.46 0.70
CA ALA A 66 -2.85 24.11 0.34
C ALA A 66 -3.38 25.03 1.45
N LYS A 67 -2.82 24.95 2.67
CA LYS A 67 -3.32 25.62 3.89
C LYS A 67 -4.80 25.35 4.13
N ARG A 68 -5.21 24.10 3.92
CA ARG A 68 -6.60 23.62 3.97
C ARG A 68 -6.68 22.33 4.76
N LEU A 69 -7.89 21.99 5.21
CA LEU A 69 -8.12 20.68 5.79
C LEU A 69 -8.04 19.60 4.72
N VAL A 70 -7.45 18.47 5.06
CA VAL A 70 -7.51 17.25 4.26
C VAL A 70 -7.95 16.10 5.17
N ARG A 71 -8.96 15.35 4.76
CA ARG A 71 -9.45 14.14 5.43
C ARG A 71 -9.10 12.93 4.60
N VAL A 72 -8.62 11.87 5.23
CA VAL A 72 -8.53 10.52 4.64
C VAL A 72 -9.57 9.65 5.33
N ARG A 73 -10.51 9.09 4.56
CA ARG A 73 -11.58 8.23 5.04
C ARG A 73 -11.34 6.79 4.59
N PHE A 74 -11.49 5.87 5.52
CA PHE A 74 -11.34 4.43 5.32
C PHE A 74 -12.72 3.79 5.28
N ASP A 75 -12.88 2.85 4.36
CA ASP A 75 -14.06 2.00 4.22
C ASP A 75 -13.57 0.55 4.27
N ALA A 76 -13.62 -0.03 5.47
CA ALA A 76 -13.14 -1.39 5.69
C ALA A 76 -14.04 -2.43 4.99
N SER A 77 -15.34 -2.15 4.85
CA SER A 77 -16.28 -3.05 4.17
C SER A 77 -16.02 -3.17 2.68
N GLU A 78 -15.60 -2.08 2.04
CA GLU A 78 -15.33 -2.03 0.61
C GLU A 78 -13.84 -2.16 0.27
N ASN A 79 -13.01 -2.43 1.29
CA ASN A 79 -11.56 -2.55 1.18
C ASN A 79 -10.88 -1.35 0.51
N PHE A 80 -11.39 -0.15 0.82
CA PHE A 80 -11.10 1.07 0.08
C PHE A 80 -10.83 2.25 1.01
N TYR A 81 -10.05 3.23 0.55
CA TYR A 81 -9.96 4.52 1.21
C TYR A 81 -9.79 5.65 0.20
N THR A 82 -10.19 6.85 0.61
CA THR A 82 -10.14 8.05 -0.24
C THR A 82 -9.79 9.26 0.61
N ALA A 83 -9.45 10.37 -0.06
CA ALA A 83 -9.17 11.61 0.62
C ALA A 83 -9.91 12.78 0.00
N PHE A 84 -10.25 13.73 0.86
CA PHE A 84 -11.04 14.91 0.56
C PHE A 84 -10.29 16.14 1.07
N MET A 85 -10.32 17.23 0.32
CA MET A 85 -9.79 18.51 0.76
C MET A 85 -10.93 19.52 0.90
N ASP A 86 -10.91 20.34 1.96
CA ASP A 86 -11.84 21.46 2.10
C ASP A 86 -11.68 22.42 0.91
N THR A 87 -12.71 22.47 0.06
CA THR A 87 -12.74 23.35 -1.13
C THR A 87 -13.54 24.64 -0.89
N THR A 88 -14.14 24.82 0.28
CA THR A 88 -14.97 25.98 0.57
C THR A 88 -14.17 27.27 0.49
N ARG A 89 -14.83 28.35 0.00
CA ARG A 89 -14.20 29.68 -0.07
C ARG A 89 -13.86 30.23 1.31
N ALA A 90 -14.76 30.00 2.27
CA ALA A 90 -14.60 30.47 3.65
C ALA A 90 -13.53 29.70 4.43
N ARG A 91 -13.06 28.54 3.91
CA ARG A 91 -12.21 27.60 4.67
C ARG A 91 -12.88 27.27 6.00
N SER A 92 -14.16 26.89 5.92
CA SER A 92 -15.03 26.69 7.09
C SER A 92 -14.51 25.62 8.03
N GLY A 93 -13.57 24.79 7.56
CA GLY A 93 -13.09 23.65 8.31
C GLY A 93 -14.03 22.45 8.22
N GLU A 94 -14.96 22.49 7.26
CA GLU A 94 -15.91 21.42 6.99
C GLU A 94 -15.54 20.74 5.67
N ILE A 95 -15.63 19.41 5.67
CA ILE A 95 -15.44 18.57 4.50
C ILE A 95 -16.74 17.78 4.32
N PHE A 96 -17.36 17.95 3.15
CA PHE A 96 -18.68 17.41 2.82
C PHE A 96 -18.61 16.09 2.04
N GLU A 97 -17.41 15.61 1.77
CA GLU A 97 -17.07 14.37 1.08
C GLU A 97 -17.63 14.30 -0.34
N GLN A 98 -17.50 15.42 -1.05
CA GLN A 98 -17.98 15.58 -2.41
C GLN A 98 -16.90 15.22 -3.44
N ALA A 99 -17.33 14.86 -4.65
CA ALA A 99 -16.42 14.50 -5.73
C ALA A 99 -15.37 15.60 -6.03
N VAL A 100 -15.74 16.88 -5.93
CA VAL A 100 -14.81 18.01 -6.13
C VAL A 100 -13.69 18.02 -5.09
N GLU A 101 -13.99 17.66 -3.85
CA GLU A 101 -13.02 17.64 -2.74
C GLU A 101 -12.00 16.52 -2.92
N VAL A 102 -12.39 15.40 -3.53
CA VAL A 102 -11.47 14.30 -3.86
C VAL A 102 -10.45 14.72 -4.92
N HIS A 103 -10.93 15.33 -6.01
CA HIS A 103 -10.05 15.81 -7.08
C HIS A 103 -9.04 16.84 -6.57
N GLU A 104 -9.45 17.64 -5.57
CA GLU A 104 -8.61 18.68 -5.00
C GLU A 104 -7.63 18.19 -3.92
N ALA A 105 -7.93 17.06 -3.26
CA ALA A 105 -7.01 16.39 -2.36
C ALA A 105 -5.74 15.91 -3.06
N LYS A 106 -5.82 15.55 -4.35
CA LYS A 106 -4.67 15.15 -5.18
C LYS A 106 -3.77 14.12 -4.48
N ILE A 107 -4.35 13.20 -3.71
CA ILE A 107 -3.66 11.98 -3.31
C ILE A 107 -3.53 11.11 -4.55
N VAL A 108 -2.45 10.32 -4.65
CA VAL A 108 -2.37 9.35 -5.75
C VAL A 108 -3.48 8.33 -5.55
N THR A 109 -4.51 8.42 -6.40
CA THR A 109 -5.62 7.48 -6.43
C THR A 109 -5.30 6.39 -7.43
N HIS A 110 -5.22 5.14 -6.97
CA HIS A 110 -4.93 3.97 -7.80
C HIS A 110 -6.18 3.18 -8.19
N GLY A 111 -7.37 3.66 -7.85
CA GLY A 111 -8.64 3.06 -8.19
C GLY A 111 -9.82 4.00 -8.01
N SER A 112 -11.02 3.44 -8.13
CA SER A 112 -12.26 4.15 -7.84
C SER A 112 -13.34 3.19 -7.39
N LEU A 113 -14.11 3.58 -6.38
CA LEU A 113 -15.28 2.84 -5.89
C LEU A 113 -16.54 3.65 -6.17
N GLY A 114 -17.50 3.10 -6.92
CA GLY A 114 -18.75 3.82 -7.24
C GLY A 114 -18.54 5.17 -7.95
N GLY A 115 -17.42 5.32 -8.68
CA GLY A 115 -17.02 6.58 -9.33
C GLY A 115 -16.29 7.57 -8.41
N LEU A 116 -16.10 7.24 -7.13
CA LEU A 116 -15.30 8.02 -6.19
C LEU A 116 -13.83 7.61 -6.31
N PRO A 117 -12.92 8.51 -6.71
CA PRO A 117 -11.49 8.19 -6.78
C PRO A 117 -10.91 7.86 -5.40
N GLY A 118 -10.00 6.90 -5.34
CA GLY A 118 -9.29 6.55 -4.11
C GLY A 118 -8.32 5.40 -4.32
N VAL A 119 -8.11 4.61 -3.27
CA VAL A 119 -7.18 3.49 -3.26
C VAL A 119 -7.90 2.27 -2.74
N GLU A 120 -7.94 1.24 -3.57
CA GLU A 120 -8.29 -0.12 -3.19
C GLU A 120 -7.02 -0.83 -2.70
N LEU A 121 -7.11 -1.57 -1.59
CA LEU A 121 -5.93 -2.30 -1.10
C LEU A 121 -5.51 -3.37 -2.12
N PRO A 122 -4.19 -3.49 -2.41
CA PRO A 122 -3.72 -4.34 -3.50
C PRO A 122 -3.72 -5.83 -3.13
N GLY A 123 -3.93 -6.68 -4.14
CA GLY A 123 -3.79 -8.13 -4.00
C GLY A 123 -4.88 -8.71 -3.09
N GLN A 124 -4.48 -9.55 -2.14
CA GLN A 124 -5.37 -10.14 -1.14
C GLN A 124 -5.21 -9.47 0.24
N VAL A 125 -4.78 -8.21 0.26
CA VAL A 125 -4.68 -7.43 1.50
C VAL A 125 -6.03 -6.79 1.78
N VAL A 126 -6.52 -6.98 3.01
CA VAL A 126 -7.76 -6.39 3.49
C VAL A 126 -7.58 -5.66 4.81
N PHE A 127 -8.49 -4.72 5.10
CA PHE A 127 -8.60 -4.15 6.43
C PHE A 127 -8.97 -5.25 7.44
N GLY A 128 -8.13 -5.44 8.46
CA GLY A 128 -8.31 -6.54 9.40
C GLY A 128 -7.12 -6.73 10.33
N ALA A 129 -7.40 -7.07 11.58
CA ALA A 129 -6.38 -7.39 12.58
C ALA A 129 -5.90 -8.85 12.54
N GLY A 130 -6.49 -9.70 11.70
CA GLY A 130 -6.09 -11.10 11.54
C GLY A 130 -5.97 -11.85 12.87
N ALA A 131 -4.83 -12.50 13.09
CA ALA A 131 -4.51 -13.23 14.32
C ALA A 131 -3.95 -12.37 15.46
N ALA A 132 -3.82 -11.05 15.29
CA ALA A 132 -3.34 -10.17 16.35
C ALA A 132 -4.42 -10.00 17.44
N SER A 133 -4.02 -10.19 18.70
CA SER A 133 -4.92 -10.05 19.86
C SER A 133 -4.93 -8.64 20.47
N ALA A 134 -3.95 -7.80 20.12
CA ALA A 134 -3.84 -6.40 20.50
C ALA A 134 -3.02 -5.64 19.46
N GLY A 135 -3.22 -4.32 19.38
CA GLY A 135 -2.46 -3.41 18.53
C GLY A 135 -1.06 -3.10 19.06
N PRO A 136 -0.23 -2.40 18.26
CA PRO A 136 1.15 -2.07 18.61
C PRO A 136 1.31 -1.28 19.92
N LEU A 137 0.31 -0.51 20.32
CA LEU A 137 0.28 0.29 21.54
C LEU A 137 -0.74 -0.26 22.56
N GLY A 138 -1.19 -1.50 22.38
CA GLY A 138 -2.16 -2.16 23.25
C GLY A 138 -3.62 -1.87 22.90
N GLU A 139 -3.88 -1.37 21.69
CA GLU A 139 -5.24 -1.10 21.22
C GLU A 139 -6.03 -2.40 21.00
N GLY A 140 -7.36 -2.32 21.04
CA GLY A 140 -8.22 -3.46 20.69
C GLY A 140 -8.10 -3.84 19.21
N THR A 141 -8.56 -5.05 18.85
CA THR A 141 -8.50 -5.57 17.47
C THR A 141 -9.87 -5.92 16.91
N SER A 142 -10.95 -5.52 17.59
CA SER A 142 -12.33 -5.77 17.17
C SER A 142 -12.75 -5.00 15.92
N ASP A 143 -12.09 -3.88 15.65
CA ASP A 143 -12.32 -3.02 14.50
C ASP A 143 -10.99 -2.84 13.75
N PRO A 144 -10.96 -3.05 12.42
CA PRO A 144 -9.74 -2.85 11.65
C PRO A 144 -9.30 -1.39 11.54
N VAL A 145 -10.19 -0.42 11.75
CA VAL A 145 -9.86 1.01 11.68
C VAL A 145 -10.20 1.65 13.02
N LEU A 146 -9.22 1.74 13.90
CA LEU A 146 -9.37 2.42 15.19
C LEU A 146 -9.19 3.92 15.03
N LEU A 147 -10.12 4.56 14.34
CA LEU A 147 -10.24 6.01 14.23
C LEU A 147 -11.70 6.39 14.45
N VAL A 148 -11.94 7.53 15.10
CA VAL A 148 -13.30 8.01 15.32
C VAL A 148 -13.94 8.34 13.97
N ASN A 149 -15.02 7.63 13.62
CA ASN A 149 -15.71 7.68 12.32
C ASN A 149 -14.83 7.28 11.11
N ASP A 150 -13.86 6.39 11.31
CA ASP A 150 -13.05 5.79 10.25
C ASP A 150 -12.31 6.80 9.36
N TYR A 151 -11.94 7.95 9.92
CA TYR A 151 -11.14 8.94 9.20
C TYR A 151 -10.05 9.57 10.07
N VAL A 152 -9.00 10.05 9.41
CA VAL A 152 -8.02 10.97 9.96
C VAL A 152 -8.10 12.29 9.21
N GLN A 153 -8.04 13.41 9.93
CA GLN A 153 -8.09 14.74 9.33
C GLN A 153 -6.86 15.55 9.73
N PHE A 154 -6.22 16.18 8.74
CA PHE A 154 -5.06 17.04 8.92
C PHE A 154 -5.47 18.50 8.76
N ASN A 155 -4.99 19.34 9.67
CA ASN A 155 -5.17 20.78 9.55
C ASN A 155 -4.07 21.44 8.68
N SER A 156 -4.18 22.74 8.48
CA SER A 156 -3.22 23.54 7.69
C SER A 156 -1.80 23.60 8.27
N ARG A 157 -1.58 23.04 9.48
CA ARG A 157 -0.28 22.86 10.12
C ARG A 157 0.20 21.40 10.07
N GLY A 158 -0.51 20.52 9.36
CA GLY A 158 -0.17 19.11 9.23
C GLY A 158 -0.33 18.30 10.52
N MET A 159 -1.05 18.83 11.52
CA MET A 159 -1.39 18.08 12.72
C MET A 159 -2.75 17.42 12.54
N VAL A 160 -2.95 16.29 13.21
CA VAL A 160 -4.27 15.65 13.25
C VAL A 160 -5.24 16.56 14.00
N THR A 161 -6.47 16.62 13.52
CA THR A 161 -7.58 17.36 14.13
C THR A 161 -8.83 16.47 14.20
N PRO A 162 -9.61 16.50 15.28
CA PRO A 162 -9.40 17.26 16.53
C PRO A 162 -8.10 16.93 17.28
N LEU A 163 -7.68 17.83 18.17
CA LEU A 163 -6.47 17.60 18.97
C LEU A 163 -6.67 16.36 19.85
N GLY A 164 -5.64 15.50 19.90
CA GLY A 164 -5.68 14.27 20.68
C GLY A 164 -6.24 13.07 19.92
N THR A 165 -6.67 13.22 18.67
CA THR A 165 -7.01 12.09 17.81
C THR A 165 -5.74 11.32 17.42
N ASP A 166 -5.65 10.09 17.89
CA ASP A 166 -4.73 9.06 17.46
C ASP A 166 -5.53 7.84 16.98
N GLY A 167 -4.83 6.84 16.45
CA GLY A 167 -5.49 5.64 15.98
C GLY A 167 -4.56 4.63 15.33
N VAL A 168 -5.12 3.48 14.99
CA VAL A 168 -4.39 2.42 14.29
C VAL A 168 -5.27 1.83 13.19
N ILE A 169 -4.65 1.56 12.05
CA ILE A 169 -5.29 0.89 10.91
C ILE A 169 -4.62 -0.46 10.75
N PHE A 170 -5.39 -1.54 10.88
CA PHE A 170 -4.92 -2.91 10.71
C PHE A 170 -5.14 -3.40 9.29
N LEU A 171 -4.12 -4.07 8.76
CA LEU A 171 -4.15 -4.77 7.49
C LEU A 171 -3.80 -6.24 7.71
N THR A 172 -4.52 -7.14 7.05
CA THR A 172 -4.22 -8.58 7.06
C THR A 172 -4.27 -9.12 5.64
N HIS A 173 -3.69 -10.29 5.43
CA HIS A 173 -3.83 -11.01 4.17
C HIS A 173 -4.98 -12.03 4.27
N GLU A 174 -5.90 -12.06 3.31
CA GLU A 174 -7.06 -12.98 3.32
C GLU A 174 -6.62 -14.45 3.33
N GLY A 175 -5.62 -14.79 2.52
CA GLY A 175 -5.08 -16.15 2.44
C GLY A 175 -4.19 -16.58 3.62
N ASP A 176 -3.80 -15.67 4.51
CA ASP A 176 -2.97 -16.00 5.68
C ASP A 176 -3.21 -14.99 6.83
N PRO A 177 -4.19 -15.27 7.72
CA PRO A 177 -4.52 -14.40 8.84
C PRO A 177 -3.40 -14.23 9.87
N SER A 178 -2.33 -15.02 9.82
CA SER A 178 -1.16 -14.83 10.68
C SER A 178 -0.31 -13.63 10.25
N LEU A 179 -0.49 -13.15 9.01
CA LEU A 179 0.21 -11.99 8.48
C LEU A 179 -0.63 -10.74 8.75
N VAL A 180 -0.19 -9.97 9.73
CA VAL A 180 -0.85 -8.72 10.12
C VAL A 180 0.16 -7.58 10.09
N ALA A 181 -0.28 -6.44 9.58
CA ALA A 181 0.43 -5.17 9.65
C ALA A 181 -0.48 -4.12 10.26
N ALA A 182 0.12 -3.08 10.82
CA ALA A 182 -0.63 -1.95 11.36
C ALA A 182 0.04 -0.63 10.97
N VAL A 183 -0.75 0.41 10.80
CA VAL A 183 -0.25 1.79 10.67
C VAL A 183 -0.84 2.61 11.80
N THR A 184 0.01 2.99 12.76
CA THR A 184 -0.39 3.86 13.87
C THR A 184 -0.26 5.32 13.45
N ILE A 185 -1.23 6.12 13.88
CA ILE A 185 -1.32 7.56 13.63
C ILE A 185 -1.30 8.26 14.98
N SER A 186 -0.37 9.19 15.18
CA SER A 186 -0.35 10.02 16.39
C SER A 186 -1.08 11.35 16.18
N GLY A 187 -1.57 11.96 17.26
CA GLY A 187 -2.16 13.30 17.21
C GLY A 187 -1.23 14.40 16.67
N ALA A 188 0.09 14.19 16.74
CA ALA A 188 1.09 15.08 16.15
C ALA A 188 1.23 14.92 14.61
N GLY A 189 0.52 13.95 14.02
CA GLY A 189 0.60 13.62 12.59
C GLY A 189 1.81 12.77 12.22
N ALA A 190 2.33 11.97 13.16
CA ALA A 190 3.35 10.97 12.85
C ALA A 190 2.67 9.64 12.49
N PHE A 191 3.21 8.95 11.48
CA PHE A 191 2.75 7.64 11.05
C PHE A 191 3.86 6.62 11.24
N GLN A 192 3.50 5.43 11.72
CA GLN A 192 4.45 4.33 11.88
C GLN A 192 3.81 3.03 11.41
N ALA A 193 4.48 2.35 10.48
CA ALA A 193 4.12 1.00 10.07
C ALA A 193 4.71 -0.02 11.06
N TRP A 194 3.95 -1.09 11.28
CA TRP A 194 4.27 -2.21 12.15
C TRP A 194 3.92 -3.54 11.47
N HIS A 195 4.58 -4.59 11.91
CA HIS A 195 4.36 -5.96 11.46
C HIS A 195 4.20 -6.89 12.66
N TYR A 196 3.17 -7.73 12.65
CA TYR A 196 2.95 -8.72 13.69
C TYR A 196 3.74 -10.00 13.39
N ARG A 197 4.59 -10.42 14.32
CA ARG A 197 5.43 -11.61 14.21
C ARG A 197 5.58 -12.27 15.57
N ASN A 198 5.46 -13.60 15.62
CA ASN A 198 5.73 -14.40 16.82
C ASN A 198 5.01 -13.90 18.08
N GLY A 199 3.80 -13.34 17.94
CA GLY A 199 3.03 -12.81 19.07
C GLY A 199 3.37 -11.37 19.48
N GLY A 200 4.22 -10.65 18.74
CA GLY A 200 4.62 -9.28 19.03
C GLY A 200 4.64 -8.37 17.80
N TRP A 201 4.75 -7.07 18.04
CA TRP A 201 4.83 -6.05 17.00
C TRP A 201 6.27 -5.59 16.77
N GLU A 202 6.69 -5.58 15.50
CA GLU A 202 7.99 -5.11 15.03
C GLU A 202 7.79 -3.94 14.07
N ARG A 203 8.80 -3.07 13.92
CA ARG A 203 8.79 -1.93 12.99
C ARG A 203 9.42 -2.28 11.64
#